data_AF-A0A3D2JR72-F1
#
_entry.id   AF-A0A3D2JR72-F1
#
_cell.length_a   1.000
_cell.length_b   1.000
_cell.length_c   1.000
_cell.angle_alpha   90.00
_cell.angle_beta   90.00
_cell.angle_gamma   90.00
#
_symmetry.space_group_name_H-M   'P 1'
#
loop_
_entity.id
_entity.type
_entity.pdbx_description
1 polymer ?
#
loop_
_entity_poly.entity_id
_entity_poly.type
_entity_poly.pdbx_seq_one_letter_code
_entity_poly.pdbx_strand_id
1 'polypeptide(L)' 'MVISKLFSPIEIRGVTIPNRVFYSPMCEYSCDSDGLATDWHMVHLG' A
#
# COMPACT_ATOMS: atom_id res chain seq x y z
N MET A 1 20.76 1.54 22.41
CA MET A 1 19.74 0.74 21.71
C MET A 1 19.40 1.44 20.41
N VAL A 2 19.50 0.77 19.26
CA VAL A 2 18.99 1.32 18.00
C VAL A 2 17.50 1.00 17.94
N ILE A 3 16.65 2.03 17.94
CA ILE A 3 15.22 1.86 17.72
C ILE A 3 15.00 1.62 16.22
N SER A 4 14.18 0.61 15.91
CA SER A 4 13.80 0.31 14.52
C SER A 4 13.16 1.52 13.87
N LYS A 5 13.55 1.82 12.64
CA LYS A 5 12.91 2.84 11.80
C LYS A 5 11.62 2.34 11.14
N LEU A 6 11.29 1.05 11.24
CA LEU A 6 10.16 0.46 10.52
C LEU A 6 8.84 1.15 10.84
N PHE A 7 8.64 1.53 12.11
CA PHE A 7 7.42 2.17 12.59
C PHE A 7 7.59 3.68 12.81
N SER A 8 8.64 4.30 12.25
CA SER A 8 8.82 5.75 12.31
C SER A 8 8.35 6.41 11.02
N PRO A 9 7.87 7.66 11.07
CA PRO A 9 7.47 8.40 9.89
C PRO A 9 8.60 8.55 8.86
N ILE A 10 8.21 8.73 7.60
CA ILE A 10 9.11 9.06 6.49
C ILE A 10 8.45 10.11 5.60
N GLU A 11 9.22 11.08 5.14
CA GLU A 11 8.78 12.05 4.15
C GLU A 11 9.23 11.62 2.76
N ILE A 12 8.29 11.51 1.82
CA ILE A 12 8.55 11.18 0.43
C ILE A 12 7.81 12.20 -0.44
N ARG A 13 8.54 12.99 -1.23
CA ARG A 13 7.98 14.00 -2.15
C ARG A 13 6.98 14.96 -1.47
N GLY A 14 7.27 15.40 -0.24
CA GLY A 14 6.41 16.31 0.52
C GLY A 14 5.21 15.65 1.21
N VAL A 15 5.09 14.32 1.17
CA VAL A 15 4.07 13.55 1.87
C VAL A 15 4.69 12.84 3.06
N THR A 16 4.14 13.08 4.25
CA THR A 16 4.52 12.36 5.48
C THR A 16 3.72 11.06 5.59
N ILE A 17 4.42 9.94 5.53
CA ILE A 17 3.86 8.59 5.66
C ILE A 17 4.12 8.11 7.10
N PRO A 18 3.12 7.54 7.80
CA PRO A 18 3.20 7.28 9.25
C PRO A 18 4.21 6.19 9.63
N ASN A 19 4.52 5.27 8.73
CA ASN A 19 5.48 4.20 8.94
C ASN A 19 6.12 3.78 7.60
N ARG A 20 7.07 2.84 7.65
CA ARG A 20 7.82 2.36 6.47
C ARG A 20 7.36 0.98 6.00
N VAL A 21 6.14 0.57 6.37
CA VAL A 21 5.52 -0.69 5.95
C VAL A 21 4.66 -0.41 4.72
N PHE A 22 5.08 -0.94 3.57
CA PHE A 22 4.39 -0.78 2.31
C PHE A 22 3.96 -2.14 1.76
N TYR A 23 2.84 -2.17 1.06
CA TYR A 23 2.46 -3.30 0.22
C TYR A 23 3.17 -3.18 -1.12
N SER A 24 3.94 -4.20 -1.50
CA SER A 24 4.56 -4.24 -2.83
C SER A 24 3.48 -4.25 -3.91
N PRO A 25 3.73 -3.68 -5.10
CA PRO A 25 2.78 -3.81 -6.21
C PRO A 25 2.66 -5.29 -6.59
N MET A 26 1.44 -5.83 -6.47
CA MET A 26 1.12 -7.22 -6.82
C MET A 26 0.06 -7.25 -7.93
N CYS A 27 0.21 -8.19 -8.85
CA CYS A 27 -0.81 -8.46 -9.86
C CYS A 27 -1.79 -9.47 -9.29
N GLU A 28 -2.94 -8.97 -8.84
CA GLU A 28 -3.97 -9.77 -8.17
C GLU A 28 -4.99 -10.37 -9.16
N TYR A 29 -4.92 -9.98 -10.44
CA TYR A 29 -5.73 -10.51 -11.54
C TYR A 29 -7.24 -10.61 -11.24
N SER A 30 -7.78 -9.64 -10.50
CA SER A 30 -9.13 -9.67 -9.95
C SER A 30 -10.09 -8.66 -10.60
N CYS A 31 -9.69 -8.09 -11.74
CA CYS A 31 -10.59 -7.29 -12.57
C CYS A 31 -11.53 -8.20 -13.38
N ASP A 32 -12.72 -7.67 -13.69
CA ASP A 32 -13.59 -8.28 -14.70
C ASP A 32 -13.01 -8.08 -16.11
N SER A 33 -13.70 -8.60 -17.13
CA SER A 33 -13.23 -8.57 -18.54
C SER A 33 -13.01 -7.17 -19.11
N ASP A 34 -13.55 -6.13 -18.48
CA ASP A 34 -13.36 -4.73 -18.84
C ASP A 34 -12.08 -4.10 -18.24
N GLY A 35 -11.38 -4.84 -17.37
CA GLY A 35 -10.15 -4.39 -16.70
C GLY A 35 -10.39 -3.41 -15.56
N LEU A 36 -11.63 -3.20 -15.13
CA LEU A 36 -11.96 -2.24 -14.08
C LEU A 36 -11.89 -2.85 -12.67
N ALA A 37 -11.71 -1.97 -11.69
CA ALA A 37 -11.72 -2.35 -10.29
C ALA A 37 -13.11 -2.83 -9.86
N THR A 38 -13.13 -3.97 -9.20
CA THR A 38 -14.30 -4.64 -8.62
C THR A 38 -14.32 -4.48 -7.10
N ASP A 39 -15.40 -4.92 -6.44
CA ASP A 39 -15.52 -4.95 -4.97
C ASP A 39 -14.36 -5.69 -4.28
N TRP A 40 -13.76 -6.66 -4.98
CA TRP A 40 -12.56 -7.35 -4.51
C TRP A 40 -11.41 -6.38 -4.21
N HIS A 41 -11.22 -5.32 -5.02
CA HIS A 41 -10.12 -4.36 -4.85
C HIS A 41 -10.33 -3.47 -3.62
N MET A 42 -11.58 -3.13 -3.32
CA MET A 42 -11.94 -2.33 -2.14
C MET A 42 -11.73 -3.15 -0.86
N VAL A 43 -12.21 -4.39 -0.81
CA VAL A 43 -11.95 -5.29 0.34
C VAL A 43 -10.46 -5.63 0.45
N HIS A 44 -9.83 -5.79 -0.71
CA HIS A 44 -8.39 -5.86 -1.00
C HIS A 44 -7.53 -4.89 -0.18
N LEU A 45 -7.69 -3.63 -0.56
CA LEU A 45 -6.80 -2.53 -0.19
C LEU A 45 -7.32 -1.72 1.00
N GLY A 46 -8.59 -1.95 1.40
CA GLY A 46 -9.30 -1.19 2.42
C GLY A 46 -9.82 0.14 1.90
#